data_AF-A0AAW6LQU6-F1
#
_entry.id   AF-A0AAW6LQU6-F1
#
_cell.length_a   1.000
_cell.length_b   1.000
_cell.length_c   1.000
_cell.angle_alpha   90.00
_cell.angle_beta   90.00
_cell.angle_gamma   90.00
#
_symmetry.space_group_name_H-M   'P 1'
#
loop_
_entity.id
_entity.type
_entity.pdbx_description
1 polymer ?
#
loop_
_entity_poly.entity_id
_entity_poly.type
_entity_poly.pdbx_seq_one_letter_code
_entity_poly.pdbx_strand_id
1 'polypeptide(L)'
;MSVLLSDVVSGSAVGLRGRLWRLTAAELREAAVEASVEILRLEAVRVAVVDELSLRPDDQVIASRGVGSWLAGNTMLQVRDGKKIAALGAALRPFPAVGARFDCGDCSFEHAVLIVAFCESPPKGMPEEALPKCIDLLLAAASGVEATTTKVRNVIATLERLFESDEIPPAEDVDRNELRIASTLNGRVVMRGDFDALTGEMLLSALSNLTMPTPAPDGTPDSRSAAKRTADGFTELIRRYLDCAKTGTDGGQRPHV
;
A
#
# COMPACT_ATOMS: atom_id res chain seq x y z
N MET A 1 32.39 5.21 -36.16
CA MET A 1 32.12 4.50 -34.89
C MET A 1 30.62 4.25 -34.84
N SER A 2 30.22 3.03 -35.21
CA SER A 2 28.82 2.60 -35.21
C SER A 2 28.31 2.61 -33.77
N VAL A 3 27.13 3.17 -33.52
CA VAL A 3 26.47 3.06 -32.22
C VAL A 3 25.69 1.75 -32.27
N LEU A 4 26.05 0.77 -31.45
CA LEU A 4 25.30 -0.48 -31.35
C LEU A 4 24.04 -0.24 -30.49
N LEU A 5 22.92 -0.89 -30.85
CA LEU A 5 21.65 -0.80 -30.13
C LEU A 5 21.82 -1.17 -28.63
N SER A 6 22.66 -2.17 -28.35
CA SER A 6 23.03 -2.59 -26.99
C SER A 6 23.68 -1.47 -26.15
N ASP A 7 24.47 -0.59 -26.77
CA ASP A 7 25.12 0.53 -26.07
C ASP A 7 24.12 1.65 -25.70
N VAL A 8 22.95 1.67 -26.35
CA VAL A 8 21.85 2.61 -26.06
C VAL A 8 21.07 2.18 -24.83
N VAL A 9 20.87 0.86 -24.67
CA VAL A 9 20.00 0.31 -23.61
C VAL A 9 20.79 -0.09 -22.36
N SER A 10 21.97 -0.71 -22.51
CA SER A 10 22.82 -1.12 -21.39
C SER A 10 23.87 -0.06 -20.99
N GLY A 11 24.00 1.03 -21.76
CA GLY A 11 24.99 2.09 -21.55
C GLY A 11 24.49 3.28 -20.75
N SER A 12 25.38 4.23 -20.47
CA SER A 12 25.03 5.47 -19.77
C SER A 12 24.14 6.37 -20.65
N ALA A 13 23.07 6.92 -20.05
CA ALA A 13 22.25 7.95 -20.69
C ALA A 13 23.00 9.27 -20.93
N VAL A 14 24.16 9.46 -20.28
CA VAL A 14 25.00 10.66 -20.44
C VAL A 14 25.41 10.81 -21.91
N GLY A 15 25.05 11.94 -22.52
CA GLY A 15 25.35 12.24 -23.92
C GLY A 15 24.55 11.43 -24.95
N LEU A 16 23.62 10.56 -24.52
CA LEU A 16 22.82 9.72 -25.43
C LEU A 16 22.01 10.58 -26.42
N ARG A 17 21.31 11.61 -25.93
CA ARG A 17 20.52 12.54 -26.77
C ARG A 17 21.33 13.17 -27.91
N GLY A 18 22.61 13.44 -27.69
CA GLY A 18 23.50 14.03 -28.70
C GLY A 18 23.92 13.05 -29.82
N ARG A 19 23.62 11.76 -29.68
CA ARG A 19 23.94 10.71 -30.66
C ARG A 19 22.71 10.05 -31.28
N LEU A 20 21.52 10.17 -30.66
CA LEU A 20 20.27 9.56 -31.17
C LEU A 20 19.88 10.03 -32.57
N TRP A 21 20.27 11.24 -33.00
CA TRP A 21 20.00 11.75 -34.36
C TRP A 21 20.62 10.89 -35.47
N ARG A 22 21.59 10.04 -35.13
CA ARG A 22 22.24 9.11 -36.07
C ARG A 22 21.43 7.83 -36.29
N LEU A 23 20.42 7.59 -35.47
CA LEU A 23 19.54 6.43 -35.58
C LEU A 23 18.32 6.75 -36.44
N THR A 24 17.87 5.74 -37.18
CA THR A 24 16.63 5.76 -37.92
C THR A 24 15.42 5.67 -36.98
N ALA A 25 14.24 6.03 -37.49
CA ALA A 25 13.00 5.87 -36.72
C ALA A 25 12.71 4.40 -36.33
N ALA A 26 13.19 3.43 -37.11
CA ALA A 26 13.02 2.01 -36.78
C ALA A 26 13.89 1.60 -35.58
N GLU A 27 15.17 1.96 -35.60
CA GLU A 27 16.11 1.72 -34.49
C GLU A 27 15.66 2.44 -33.21
N LEU A 28 15.12 3.66 -33.33
CA LEU A 28 14.56 4.38 -32.17
C LEU A 28 13.33 3.69 -31.58
N ARG A 29 12.46 3.08 -32.41
CA ARG A 29 11.32 2.31 -31.91
C ARG A 29 11.77 1.04 -31.19
N GLU A 30 12.72 0.31 -31.76
CA GLU A 30 13.28 -0.90 -31.18
C GLU A 30 13.96 -0.61 -29.84
N ALA A 31 14.81 0.43 -29.78
CA ALA A 31 15.46 0.87 -28.56
C ALA A 31 14.46 1.28 -27.46
N ALA A 32 13.33 1.90 -27.82
CA ALA A 32 12.29 2.25 -26.86
C ALA A 32 11.58 1.02 -26.26
N VAL A 33 11.34 -0.01 -27.07
CA VAL A 33 10.77 -1.29 -26.61
C VAL A 33 11.77 -2.02 -25.71
N GLU A 34 13.03 -2.12 -26.13
CA GLU A 34 14.08 -2.80 -25.37
C GLU A 34 14.36 -2.11 -24.02
N ALA A 35 14.42 -0.77 -24.00
CA ALA A 35 14.54 -0.01 -22.77
C ALA A 35 13.34 -0.22 -21.83
N SER A 36 12.13 -0.40 -22.37
CA SER A 36 10.94 -0.68 -21.55
C SER A 36 11.01 -2.05 -20.90
N VAL A 37 11.50 -3.07 -21.62
CA VAL A 37 11.74 -4.41 -21.07
C VAL A 37 12.79 -4.34 -19.96
N GLU A 38 13.87 -3.59 -20.17
CA GLU A 38 14.93 -3.45 -19.18
C GLU A 38 14.47 -2.69 -17.93
N ILE A 39 13.57 -1.71 -18.06
CA ILE A 39 12.93 -1.04 -16.91
C ILE A 39 12.14 -2.05 -16.07
N LEU A 40 11.33 -2.91 -16.69
CA LEU A 40 10.59 -3.94 -15.97
C LEU A 40 11.52 -4.93 -15.26
N ARG A 41 12.60 -5.36 -15.93
CA ARG A 41 13.62 -6.23 -15.34
C ARG A 41 14.29 -5.58 -14.12
N LEU A 42 14.71 -4.33 -14.22
CA LEU A 42 15.35 -3.60 -13.13
C LEU A 42 14.38 -3.30 -11.98
N GLU A 43 13.10 -3.09 -12.29
CA GLU A 43 12.05 -2.95 -11.29
C GLU A 43 11.85 -4.26 -10.50
N ALA A 44 11.81 -5.40 -11.19
CA ALA A 44 11.76 -6.72 -10.54
C ALA A 44 12.98 -6.98 -9.65
N VAL A 45 14.19 -6.72 -10.16
CA VAL A 45 15.43 -6.81 -9.37
C VAL A 45 15.36 -5.93 -8.12
N ARG A 46 14.90 -4.68 -8.27
CA ARG A 46 14.77 -3.76 -7.13
C ARG A 46 13.83 -4.28 -6.06
N VAL A 47 12.66 -4.81 -6.45
CA VAL A 47 11.70 -5.38 -5.50
C VAL A 47 12.28 -6.62 -4.80
N ALA A 48 12.88 -7.54 -5.56
CA ALA A 48 13.46 -8.77 -5.01
C ALA A 48 14.61 -8.50 -4.01
N VAL A 49 15.53 -7.57 -4.35
CA VAL A 49 16.63 -7.19 -3.45
C VAL A 49 16.11 -6.51 -2.18
N VAL A 50 15.09 -5.66 -2.29
CA VAL A 50 14.49 -4.98 -1.14
C VAL A 50 13.71 -5.95 -0.25
N ASP A 51 13.04 -6.95 -0.83
CA ASP A 51 12.39 -8.02 -0.06
C ASP A 51 13.41 -8.85 0.72
N GLU A 52 14.48 -9.30 0.06
CA GLU A 52 15.54 -10.07 0.70
C GLU A 52 16.22 -9.26 1.83
N LEU A 53 16.45 -7.97 1.61
CA LEU A 53 16.98 -7.06 2.63
C LEU A 53 15.99 -6.82 3.79
N SER A 54 14.68 -6.94 3.54
CA SER A 54 13.67 -6.93 4.61
C SER A 54 13.75 -8.16 5.50
N LEU A 55 14.09 -9.32 4.92
CA LEU A 55 14.26 -10.59 5.64
C LEU A 55 15.58 -10.63 6.41
N ARG A 56 16.60 -9.93 5.93
CA ARG A 56 17.97 -9.93 6.50
C ARG A 56 18.49 -8.49 6.67
N PRO A 57 17.87 -7.67 7.54
CA PRO A 57 18.26 -6.27 7.69
C PRO A 57 19.61 -6.15 8.41
N ASP A 58 20.45 -5.22 7.95
CA ASP A 58 21.66 -4.78 8.65
C ASP A 58 21.36 -3.61 9.60
N ASP A 59 22.38 -3.16 10.34
CA ASP A 59 22.25 -2.05 11.29
C ASP A 59 21.74 -0.75 10.63
N GLN A 60 22.10 -0.50 9.36
CA GLN A 60 21.67 0.70 8.63
C GLN A 60 20.17 0.66 8.31
N VAL A 61 19.66 -0.51 7.89
CA VAL A 61 18.24 -0.72 7.61
C VAL A 61 17.41 -0.64 8.90
N ILE A 62 17.90 -1.24 9.99
CA ILE A 62 17.25 -1.20 11.31
C ILE A 62 17.13 0.26 11.80
N ALA A 63 18.21 1.04 11.70
CA ALA A 63 18.23 2.45 12.11
C ALA A 63 17.25 3.34 11.32
N SER A 64 16.89 2.94 10.09
CA SER A 64 16.03 3.72 9.19
C SER A 64 14.54 3.50 9.41
N ARG A 65 14.13 2.72 10.42
CA ARG A 65 12.71 2.33 10.68
C ARG A 65 12.10 1.56 9.50
N GLY A 66 12.87 0.61 8.94
CA GLY A 66 12.43 -0.34 7.91
C GLY A 66 13.04 -0.09 6.53
N VAL A 67 13.10 -1.15 5.72
CA VAL A 67 13.83 -1.15 4.43
C VAL A 67 13.29 -0.12 3.44
N GLY A 68 11.99 0.16 3.43
CA GLY A 68 11.40 1.12 2.50
C GLY A 68 11.82 2.56 2.80
N SER A 69 11.94 2.90 4.09
CA SER A 69 12.47 4.18 4.54
C SER A 69 13.97 4.29 4.27
N TRP A 70 14.72 3.20 4.49
CA TRP A 70 16.14 3.11 4.14
C TRP A 70 16.38 3.33 2.64
N LEU A 71 15.61 2.65 1.78
CA LEU A 71 15.72 2.77 0.33
C LEU A 71 15.47 4.21 -0.14
N ALA A 72 14.44 4.86 0.40
CA ALA A 72 14.16 6.27 0.10
C ALA A 72 15.27 7.21 0.61
N GLY A 73 15.85 6.94 1.78
CA GLY A 73 16.96 7.71 2.35
C GLY A 73 18.27 7.60 1.56
N ASN A 74 18.42 6.56 0.73
CA ASN A 74 19.63 6.28 -0.06
C ASN A 74 19.42 6.42 -1.58
N THR A 75 18.27 6.92 -2.01
CA THR A 75 17.94 7.11 -3.43
C THR A 75 17.18 8.43 -3.63
N MET A 76 16.72 8.70 -4.86
CA MET A 76 15.84 9.83 -5.17
C MET A 76 14.35 9.49 -4.98
N LEU A 77 14.02 8.32 -4.44
CA LEU A 77 12.64 7.89 -4.21
C LEU A 77 12.00 8.69 -3.07
N GLN A 78 10.70 8.96 -3.20
CA GLN A 78 9.93 9.43 -2.06
C GLN A 78 9.77 8.28 -1.05
N VAL A 79 9.65 8.61 0.24
CA VAL A 79 9.43 7.62 1.31
C VAL A 79 8.23 6.71 1.01
N ARG A 80 7.17 7.28 0.42
CA ARG A 80 5.98 6.52 -0.02
C ARG A 80 6.36 5.42 -1.02
N ASP A 81 7.18 5.73 -2.01
CA ASP A 81 7.53 4.79 -3.08
C ASP A 81 8.48 3.72 -2.58
N GLY A 82 9.45 4.08 -1.73
CA GLY A 82 10.31 3.10 -1.06
C GLY A 82 9.50 2.09 -0.23
N LYS A 83 8.47 2.56 0.50
CA LYS A 83 7.56 1.68 1.25
C LYS A 83 6.70 0.80 0.34
N LYS A 84 6.20 1.33 -0.79
CA LYS A 84 5.46 0.53 -1.78
C LYS A 84 6.29 -0.61 -2.34
N ILE A 85 7.56 -0.36 -2.66
CA ILE A 85 8.49 -1.38 -3.19
C ILE A 85 8.67 -2.50 -2.15
N ALA A 86 8.93 -2.14 -0.90
CA ALA A 86 9.07 -3.10 0.20
C ALA A 86 7.78 -3.91 0.43
N ALA A 87 6.62 -3.24 0.37
CA ALA A 87 5.32 -3.89 0.54
C ALA A 87 5.02 -4.88 -0.60
N LEU A 88 5.30 -4.53 -1.86
CA LEU A 88 5.11 -5.45 -2.98
C LEU A 88 5.98 -6.69 -2.85
N GLY A 89 7.27 -6.52 -2.50
CA GLY A 89 8.18 -7.64 -2.28
C GLY A 89 7.64 -8.61 -1.22
N ALA A 90 7.21 -8.05 -0.08
CA ALA A 90 6.61 -8.82 0.98
C ALA A 90 5.32 -9.57 0.55
N ALA A 91 4.45 -8.91 -0.22
CA ALA A 91 3.16 -9.43 -0.69
C ALA A 91 3.29 -10.49 -1.79
N LEU A 92 4.38 -10.51 -2.55
CA LEU A 92 4.63 -11.52 -3.60
C LEU A 92 4.99 -12.90 -3.03
N ARG A 93 5.57 -12.97 -1.83
CA ARG A 93 6.04 -14.22 -1.19
C ARG A 93 4.99 -15.35 -1.14
N PRO A 94 3.74 -15.13 -0.69
CA PRO A 94 2.71 -16.17 -0.68
C PRO A 94 2.17 -16.53 -2.07
N PHE A 95 2.45 -15.73 -3.13
CA PHE A 95 1.86 -15.88 -4.46
C PHE A 95 2.94 -16.04 -5.56
N PRO A 96 3.68 -17.17 -5.58
CA PRO A 96 4.82 -17.38 -6.48
C PRO A 96 4.46 -17.32 -7.97
N ALA A 97 3.21 -17.62 -8.35
CA ALA A 97 2.74 -17.47 -9.73
C ALA A 97 2.71 -15.99 -10.18
N VAL A 98 2.34 -15.09 -9.27
CA VAL A 98 2.35 -13.63 -9.50
C VAL A 98 3.79 -13.12 -9.53
N GLY A 99 4.61 -13.57 -8.57
CA GLY A 99 6.04 -13.27 -8.53
C GLY A 99 6.75 -13.63 -9.82
N ALA A 100 6.55 -14.86 -10.33
CA ALA A 100 7.19 -15.31 -11.57
C ALA A 100 6.85 -14.45 -12.79
N ARG A 101 5.61 -13.95 -12.90
CA ARG A 101 5.19 -13.07 -14.01
C ARG A 101 5.77 -11.66 -13.89
N PHE A 102 5.89 -11.17 -12.66
CA PHE A 102 6.54 -9.91 -12.39
C PHE A 102 8.06 -10.00 -12.65
N ASP A 103 8.71 -11.07 -12.19
CA ASP A 103 10.16 -11.30 -12.34
C ASP A 103 10.60 -11.47 -13.79
N CYS A 104 9.76 -12.07 -14.64
CA CYS A 104 10.04 -12.20 -16.08
C CYS A 104 9.65 -10.96 -16.91
N GLY A 105 9.06 -9.92 -16.28
CA GLY A 105 8.64 -8.69 -16.96
C GLY A 105 7.33 -8.80 -17.75
N ASP A 106 6.55 -9.86 -17.55
CA ASP A 106 5.22 -10.06 -18.16
C ASP A 106 4.08 -9.48 -17.30
N CYS A 107 4.43 -8.84 -16.18
CA CYS A 107 3.51 -8.14 -15.29
C CYS A 107 4.21 -6.87 -14.75
N SER A 108 3.56 -5.71 -14.89
CA SER A 108 4.09 -4.45 -14.34
C SER A 108 3.90 -4.37 -12.83
N PHE A 109 4.62 -3.45 -12.16
CA PHE A 109 4.44 -3.19 -10.72
C PHE A 109 2.99 -2.89 -10.33
N GLU A 110 2.31 -2.02 -11.07
CA GLU A 110 0.92 -1.65 -10.78
C GLU A 110 -0.06 -2.80 -11.01
N HIS A 111 0.21 -3.69 -11.98
CA HIS A 111 -0.56 -4.92 -12.15
C HIS A 111 -0.33 -5.87 -10.98
N ALA A 112 0.93 -6.13 -10.60
CA ALA A 112 1.27 -7.00 -9.50
C ALA A 112 0.61 -6.54 -8.19
N VAL A 113 0.65 -5.24 -7.88
CA VAL A 113 -0.02 -4.65 -6.71
C VAL A 113 -1.53 -4.93 -6.70
N LEU A 114 -2.22 -4.81 -7.83
CA LEU A 114 -3.67 -5.11 -7.89
C LEU A 114 -3.96 -6.58 -7.65
N ILE A 115 -3.14 -7.47 -8.21
CA ILE A 115 -3.33 -8.91 -8.11
C ILE A 115 -3.07 -9.38 -6.67
N VAL A 116 -1.95 -8.97 -6.06
CA VAL A 116 -1.67 -9.37 -4.67
C VAL A 116 -2.69 -8.80 -3.69
N ALA A 117 -3.17 -7.56 -3.90
CA ALA A 117 -4.22 -6.99 -3.06
C ALA A 117 -5.54 -7.81 -3.12
N PHE A 118 -5.91 -8.30 -4.31
CA PHE A 118 -7.04 -9.22 -4.45
C PHE A 118 -6.77 -10.56 -3.74
N CYS A 119 -5.55 -11.07 -3.78
CA CYS A 119 -5.21 -12.34 -3.14
C CYS A 119 -5.11 -12.23 -1.60
N GLU A 120 -4.74 -11.07 -1.07
CA GLU A 120 -4.73 -10.78 0.37
C GLU A 120 -6.12 -10.59 0.95
N SER A 121 -7.08 -10.17 0.12
CA SER A 121 -8.47 -9.96 0.52
C SER A 121 -9.42 -10.49 -0.56
N PRO A 122 -9.50 -11.83 -0.74
CA PRO A 122 -10.42 -12.43 -1.69
C PRO A 122 -11.88 -12.18 -1.26
N PRO A 123 -12.83 -12.14 -2.21
CA PRO A 123 -14.26 -12.06 -1.89
C PRO A 123 -14.69 -13.15 -0.92
N LYS A 124 -15.52 -12.82 0.08
CA LYS A 124 -15.93 -13.76 1.14
C LYS A 124 -16.62 -15.02 0.63
N GLY A 125 -17.44 -14.88 -0.43
CA GLY A 125 -18.13 -16.00 -1.06
C GLY A 125 -17.23 -16.87 -1.94
N MET A 126 -15.94 -16.54 -2.05
CA MET A 126 -15.01 -17.29 -2.87
C MET A 126 -14.49 -18.52 -2.11
N PRO A 127 -14.73 -19.74 -2.61
CA PRO A 127 -14.11 -20.93 -2.03
C PRO A 127 -12.58 -20.88 -2.26
N GLU A 128 -11.79 -21.36 -1.29
CA GLU A 128 -10.32 -21.30 -1.36
C GLU A 128 -9.77 -21.98 -2.64
N GLU A 129 -10.44 -23.02 -3.13
CA GLU A 129 -10.04 -23.74 -4.35
C GLU A 129 -10.21 -22.91 -5.64
N ALA A 130 -10.97 -21.81 -5.59
CA ALA A 130 -11.15 -20.90 -6.72
C ALA A 130 -10.03 -19.87 -6.87
N LEU A 131 -9.26 -19.59 -5.80
CA LEU A 131 -8.22 -18.56 -5.81
C LEU A 131 -7.16 -18.78 -6.90
N PRO A 132 -6.60 -20.00 -7.12
CA PRO A 132 -5.64 -20.23 -8.19
C PRO A 132 -6.19 -19.88 -9.58
N LYS A 133 -7.45 -20.22 -9.86
CA LYS A 133 -8.09 -19.89 -11.14
C LYS A 133 -8.33 -18.38 -11.29
N CYS A 134 -8.63 -17.70 -10.21
CA CYS A 134 -8.77 -16.24 -10.20
C CYS A 134 -7.43 -15.55 -10.47
N ILE A 135 -6.35 -16.05 -9.86
CA ILE A 135 -4.98 -15.60 -10.16
C ILE A 135 -4.67 -15.78 -11.64
N ASP A 136 -4.97 -16.94 -12.24
CA ASP A 136 -4.73 -17.17 -13.67
C ASP A 136 -5.48 -16.16 -14.56
N LEU A 137 -6.75 -15.87 -14.26
CA LEU A 137 -7.55 -14.87 -14.99
C LEU A 137 -6.98 -13.46 -14.85
N LEU A 138 -6.55 -13.09 -13.64
CA LEU A 138 -5.95 -11.79 -13.37
C LEU A 138 -4.59 -11.63 -14.06
N LEU A 139 -3.75 -12.67 -14.06
CA LEU A 139 -2.48 -12.68 -14.76
C LEU A 139 -2.68 -12.62 -16.28
N ALA A 140 -3.68 -13.31 -16.83
CA ALA A 140 -4.05 -13.19 -18.24
C ALA A 140 -4.52 -11.77 -18.60
N ALA A 141 -5.19 -11.06 -17.68
CA ALA A 141 -5.59 -9.67 -17.87
C ALA A 141 -4.41 -8.67 -17.76
N ALA A 142 -3.38 -9.04 -16.99
CA ALA A 142 -2.19 -8.22 -16.72
C ALA A 142 -1.03 -8.44 -17.71
N SER A 143 -1.12 -9.43 -18.60
CA SER A 143 -0.10 -9.80 -19.58
C SER A 143 -0.34 -9.21 -20.96
N GLY A 144 0.75 -8.94 -21.68
CA GLY A 144 0.76 -8.46 -23.05
C GLY A 144 0.58 -6.94 -23.23
N VAL A 145 0.77 -6.47 -24.46
CA VAL A 145 0.82 -5.03 -24.80
C VAL A 145 -0.51 -4.28 -24.63
N GLU A 146 -1.62 -5.00 -24.53
CA GLU A 146 -2.96 -4.44 -24.29
C GLU A 146 -3.35 -4.43 -22.80
N ALA A 147 -2.48 -4.92 -21.92
CA ALA A 147 -2.74 -4.95 -20.49
C ALA A 147 -2.83 -3.53 -19.92
N THR A 148 -3.86 -3.29 -19.11
CA THR A 148 -4.05 -2.04 -18.40
C THR A 148 -4.56 -2.31 -16.99
N THR A 149 -4.28 -1.39 -16.07
CA THR A 149 -4.84 -1.44 -14.71
C THR A 149 -6.37 -1.42 -14.72
N THR A 150 -7.00 -0.75 -15.70
CA THR A 150 -8.45 -0.79 -15.90
C THR A 150 -8.95 -2.19 -16.25
N LYS A 151 -8.27 -2.93 -17.14
CA LYS A 151 -8.64 -4.31 -17.48
C LYS A 151 -8.55 -5.22 -16.26
N VAL A 152 -7.46 -5.12 -15.50
CA VAL A 152 -7.29 -5.89 -14.24
C VAL A 152 -8.39 -5.55 -13.24
N ARG A 153 -8.66 -4.25 -13.00
CA ARG A 153 -9.76 -3.81 -12.10
C ARG A 153 -11.13 -4.30 -12.56
N ASN A 154 -11.40 -4.35 -13.87
CA ASN A 154 -12.66 -4.88 -14.40
C ASN A 154 -12.79 -6.39 -14.17
N VAL A 155 -11.69 -7.14 -14.27
CA VAL A 155 -11.68 -8.57 -13.91
C VAL A 155 -11.91 -8.74 -12.42
N ILE A 156 -11.22 -7.98 -11.56
CA ILE A 156 -11.46 -7.96 -10.10
C ILE A 156 -12.94 -7.71 -9.81
N ALA A 157 -13.53 -6.64 -10.33
CA ALA A 157 -14.94 -6.31 -10.12
C ALA A 157 -15.90 -7.40 -10.64
N THR A 158 -15.50 -8.15 -11.67
CA THR A 158 -16.30 -9.27 -12.18
C THR A 158 -16.20 -10.48 -11.28
N LEU A 159 -15.00 -10.78 -10.74
CA LEU A 159 -14.80 -11.83 -9.77
C LEU A 159 -15.52 -11.51 -8.45
N GLU A 160 -15.43 -10.26 -7.98
CA GLU A 160 -16.17 -9.78 -6.80
C GLU A 160 -17.67 -10.00 -6.95
N ARG A 161 -18.27 -9.66 -8.10
CA ARG A 161 -19.70 -9.95 -8.39
C ARG A 161 -20.02 -11.42 -8.60
N LEU A 162 -19.07 -12.23 -9.08
CA LEU A 162 -19.27 -13.66 -9.28
C LEU A 162 -19.36 -14.39 -7.93
N PHE A 163 -18.56 -13.92 -6.97
CA PHE A 163 -18.50 -14.44 -5.60
C PHE A 163 -19.21 -13.51 -4.60
N GLU A 164 -20.07 -12.61 -5.11
CA GLU A 164 -20.98 -11.83 -4.29
C GLU A 164 -21.87 -12.86 -3.57
N SER A 165 -21.57 -13.07 -2.30
CA SER A 165 -22.45 -13.81 -1.42
C SER A 165 -23.74 -12.99 -1.31
N ASP A 166 -24.89 -13.63 -1.48
CA ASP A 166 -26.16 -13.07 -1.03
C ASP A 166 -26.11 -12.99 0.51
N GLU A 167 -25.32 -12.09 1.14
CA GLU A 167 -25.55 -11.62 2.52
C GLU A 167 -24.57 -10.57 3.09
N ILE A 168 -25.12 -9.84 4.08
CA ILE A 168 -24.59 -8.77 4.94
C ILE A 168 -24.48 -7.40 4.22
N PRO A 169 -25.39 -6.45 4.52
CA PRO A 169 -25.25 -5.06 4.06
C PRO A 169 -23.87 -4.51 4.43
N PRO A 170 -23.26 -3.63 3.62
CA PRO A 170 -21.96 -3.00 3.92
C PRO A 170 -21.81 -2.44 5.35
N ALA A 171 -22.92 -2.01 5.95
CA ALA A 171 -22.99 -1.48 7.30
C ALA A 171 -22.85 -2.56 8.39
N GLU A 172 -23.05 -3.83 8.09
CA GLU A 172 -22.96 -4.94 9.05
C GLU A 172 -21.72 -5.82 8.78
N ASP A 173 -20.95 -5.48 7.74
CA ASP A 173 -19.78 -6.23 7.30
C ASP A 173 -18.55 -5.88 8.14
N VAL A 174 -18.31 -6.67 9.19
CA VAL A 174 -17.14 -6.55 10.07
C VAL A 174 -15.80 -6.81 9.40
N ASP A 175 -15.76 -7.54 8.27
CA ASP A 175 -14.51 -7.84 7.58
C ASP A 175 -14.00 -6.64 6.76
N ARG A 176 -14.86 -5.65 6.53
CA ARG A 176 -14.49 -4.36 5.93
C ARG A 176 -13.85 -3.38 6.91
N ASN A 177 -13.81 -3.71 8.20
CA ASN A 177 -13.26 -2.84 9.22
C ASN A 177 -11.77 -2.62 8.98
N GLU A 178 -11.37 -1.37 8.72
CA GLU A 178 -9.99 -0.99 8.51
C GLU A 178 -9.64 0.24 9.36
N LEU A 179 -8.48 0.21 10.03
CA LEU A 179 -7.93 1.35 10.75
C LEU A 179 -6.47 1.60 10.35
N ARG A 180 -6.22 2.72 9.67
CA ARG A 180 -4.87 3.18 9.33
C ARG A 180 -4.41 4.25 10.32
N ILE A 181 -3.28 3.99 10.99
CA ILE A 181 -2.63 4.93 11.91
C ILE A 181 -1.21 5.20 11.40
N ALA A 182 -0.87 6.46 11.17
CA ALA A 182 0.45 6.85 10.67
C ALA A 182 1.01 8.07 11.41
N SER A 183 2.26 7.97 11.84
CA SER A 183 3.02 9.12 12.37
C SER A 183 3.47 10.05 11.23
N THR A 184 3.30 11.35 11.41
CA THR A 184 3.81 12.39 10.51
C THR A 184 5.18 12.90 10.96
N LEU A 185 5.84 13.69 10.11
CA LEU A 185 7.19 14.22 10.33
C LEU A 185 7.36 15.09 11.59
N ASN A 186 6.28 15.66 12.13
CA ASN A 186 6.28 16.52 13.30
C ASN A 186 5.79 15.82 14.58
N GLY A 187 5.83 14.50 14.62
CA GLY A 187 5.37 13.72 15.78
C GLY A 187 3.85 13.72 15.97
N ARG A 188 3.08 14.25 15.01
CA ARG A 188 1.63 14.08 15.01
C ARG A 188 1.26 12.70 14.50
N VAL A 189 0.05 12.25 14.85
CA VAL A 189 -0.52 11.01 14.37
C VAL A 189 -1.76 11.34 13.55
N VAL A 190 -1.86 10.78 12.35
CA VAL A 190 -3.05 10.82 11.52
C VAL A 190 -3.69 9.44 11.55
N MET A 191 -5.00 9.41 11.76
CA MET A 191 -5.79 8.19 11.82
C MET A 191 -6.94 8.28 10.80
N ARG A 192 -7.20 7.18 10.10
CA ARG A 192 -8.37 7.01 9.24
C ARG A 192 -8.95 5.62 9.46
N GLY A 193 -10.23 5.56 9.81
CA GLY A 193 -10.95 4.31 10.00
C GLY A 193 -12.16 4.21 9.07
N ASP A 194 -12.50 2.99 8.69
CA ASP A 194 -13.78 2.57 8.11
C ASP A 194 -14.26 1.39 8.96
N PHE A 195 -15.49 1.44 9.47
CA PHE A 195 -16.01 0.48 10.42
C PHE A 195 -17.48 0.17 10.13
N ASP A 196 -17.91 -1.03 10.46
CA ASP A 196 -19.31 -1.44 10.51
C ASP A 196 -20.12 -0.53 11.46
N ALA A 197 -21.43 -0.51 11.27
CA ALA A 197 -22.37 0.35 11.98
C ALA A 197 -22.35 0.12 13.49
N LEU A 198 -22.21 -1.14 13.94
CA LEU A 198 -22.16 -1.45 15.37
C LEU A 198 -20.87 -0.89 15.99
N THR A 199 -19.71 -1.16 15.39
CA THR A 199 -18.42 -0.64 15.87
C THR A 199 -18.36 0.89 15.81
N GLY A 200 -18.88 1.49 14.72
CA GLY A 200 -19.01 2.92 14.55
C GLY A 200 -19.91 3.56 15.61
N GLU A 201 -21.06 2.96 15.90
CA GLU A 201 -21.98 3.42 16.93
C GLU A 201 -21.38 3.30 18.33
N MET A 202 -20.61 2.24 18.62
CA MET A 202 -19.86 2.13 19.88
C MET A 202 -18.88 3.29 20.06
N LEU A 203 -18.12 3.65 19.02
CA LEU A 203 -17.19 4.78 19.07
C LEU A 203 -17.92 6.12 19.25
N LEU A 204 -18.98 6.35 18.48
CA LEU A 204 -19.79 7.57 18.59
C LEU A 204 -20.44 7.69 19.97
N SER A 205 -20.94 6.59 20.51
CA SER A 205 -21.52 6.53 21.85
C SER A 205 -20.48 6.84 22.92
N ALA A 206 -19.29 6.27 22.81
CA ALA A 206 -18.18 6.55 23.74
C ALA A 206 -17.76 8.03 23.71
N LEU A 207 -17.80 8.67 22.53
CA LEU A 207 -17.45 10.08 22.35
C LEU A 207 -18.59 11.05 22.66
N SER A 208 -19.84 10.61 22.62
CA SER A 208 -21.03 11.48 22.71
C SER A 208 -20.96 12.46 23.89
N ASN A 209 -20.73 11.94 25.10
CA ASN A 209 -20.61 12.75 26.31
C ASN A 209 -19.33 13.60 26.35
N LEU A 210 -18.24 13.11 25.76
CA LEU A 210 -16.93 13.76 25.81
C LEU A 210 -16.79 14.92 24.81
N THR A 211 -17.69 14.98 23.82
CA THR A 211 -17.64 15.96 22.74
C THR A 211 -18.70 17.04 22.86
N MET A 212 -19.56 16.99 23.89
CA MET A 212 -20.57 18.01 24.13
C MET A 212 -19.96 19.41 24.27
N PRO A 213 -20.65 20.47 23.77
CA PRO A 213 -20.21 21.85 24.02
C PRO A 213 -20.18 22.11 25.53
N THR A 214 -19.14 22.76 26.00
CA THR A 214 -19.01 23.24 27.37
C THR A 214 -19.05 24.77 27.36
N PRO A 215 -20.21 25.40 27.60
CA PRO A 215 -20.30 26.85 27.75
C PRO A 215 -19.43 27.33 28.91
N ALA A 216 -18.92 28.56 28.80
CA ALA A 216 -18.23 29.19 29.91
C ALA A 216 -19.21 29.51 31.06
N PRO A 217 -18.71 29.73 32.29
CA PRO A 217 -19.58 30.04 33.44
C PRO A 217 -20.43 31.30 33.27
N ASP A 218 -20.02 32.21 32.40
CA ASP A 218 -20.74 33.43 32.03
C ASP A 218 -21.83 33.19 30.96
N GLY A 219 -22.04 31.94 30.54
CA GLY A 219 -23.00 31.54 29.52
C GLY A 219 -22.49 31.69 28.09
N THR A 220 -21.24 32.12 27.88
CA THR A 220 -20.67 32.23 26.53
C THR A 220 -20.60 30.84 25.87
N PRO A 221 -21.05 30.69 24.61
CA PRO A 221 -20.98 29.42 23.89
C PRO A 221 -19.55 28.86 23.82
N ASP A 222 -19.42 27.54 23.79
CA ASP A 222 -18.13 26.87 23.63
C ASP A 222 -17.42 27.36 22.35
N SER A 223 -16.24 27.94 22.51
CA SER A 223 -15.46 28.51 21.39
C SER A 223 -14.74 27.45 20.57
N ARG A 224 -14.68 26.19 21.03
CA ARG A 224 -14.04 25.09 20.30
C ARG A 224 -14.92 24.63 19.15
N SER A 225 -14.30 24.48 17.97
CA SER A 225 -14.96 23.86 16.83
C SER A 225 -15.39 22.43 17.13
N ALA A 226 -16.40 21.91 16.41
CA ALA A 226 -16.84 20.51 16.56
C ALA A 226 -15.67 19.52 16.36
N ALA A 227 -14.78 19.79 15.41
CA ALA A 227 -13.58 18.98 15.18
C ALA A 227 -12.62 19.01 16.39
N LYS A 228 -12.42 20.19 17.01
CA LYS A 228 -11.59 20.32 18.21
C LYS A 228 -12.20 19.61 19.41
N ARG A 229 -13.52 19.73 19.63
CA ARG A 229 -14.25 18.99 20.67
C ARG A 229 -14.14 17.48 20.48
N THR A 230 -14.26 17.01 19.23
CA THR A 230 -14.09 15.59 18.88
C THR A 230 -12.68 15.09 19.21
N ALA A 231 -11.65 15.85 18.85
CA ALA A 231 -10.26 15.51 19.16
C ALA A 231 -9.97 15.50 20.68
N ASP A 232 -10.48 16.49 21.42
CA ASP A 232 -10.32 16.56 22.87
C ASP A 232 -11.07 15.40 23.56
N GLY A 233 -12.29 15.07 23.10
CA GLY A 233 -13.05 13.94 23.61
C GLY A 233 -12.39 12.59 23.32
N PHE A 234 -11.77 12.43 22.15
CA PHE A 234 -10.98 11.24 21.82
C PHE A 234 -9.72 11.12 22.69
N THR A 235 -9.08 12.24 23.03
CA THR A 235 -7.95 12.27 23.97
C THR A 235 -8.38 11.79 25.35
N GLU A 236 -9.53 12.25 25.84
CA GLU A 236 -10.10 11.83 27.11
C GLU A 236 -10.53 10.35 27.10
N LEU A 237 -11.06 9.85 25.98
CA LEU A 237 -11.39 8.43 25.80
C LEU A 237 -10.14 7.54 25.96
N ILE A 238 -9.05 7.90 25.28
CA ILE A 238 -7.76 7.20 25.40
C ILE A 238 -7.25 7.26 26.83
N ARG A 239 -7.27 8.44 27.45
CA ARG A 239 -6.83 8.63 28.83
C ARG A 239 -7.60 7.72 29.79
N ARG A 240 -8.94 7.69 29.71
CA ARG A 240 -9.78 6.81 30.55
C ARG A 240 -9.49 5.33 30.33
N TYR A 241 -9.21 4.93 29.09
CA TYR A 241 -8.81 3.56 28.77
C TYR A 241 -7.47 3.20 29.41
N LEU A 242 -6.49 4.11 29.36
CA LEU A 242 -5.17 3.92 29.98
C LEU A 242 -5.23 3.97 31.53
N ASP A 243 -6.09 4.82 32.10
CA ASP A 243 -6.28 4.97 33.55
C ASP A 243 -7.02 3.76 34.16
N CYS A 244 -7.80 3.02 33.38
CA CYS A 244 -8.42 1.77 33.82
C CYS A 244 -7.39 0.64 33.91
N ALA A 245 -6.97 0.31 35.14
CA ALA A 245 -5.97 -0.71 35.50
C ALA A 245 -6.28 -2.18 35.10
N LYS A 246 -7.16 -2.43 34.13
CA LYS A 246 -7.44 -3.74 33.53
C LYS A 246 -6.74 -3.97 32.19
N THR A 247 -6.05 -2.97 31.64
CA THR A 247 -5.10 -3.18 30.56
C THR A 247 -3.89 -3.91 31.14
N GLY A 248 -3.60 -5.11 30.62
CA GLY A 248 -2.48 -5.93 31.09
C GLY A 248 -1.20 -5.11 31.22
N THR A 249 -0.44 -5.37 32.27
CA THR A 249 0.87 -4.75 32.48
C THR A 249 1.82 -5.15 31.35
N ASP A 250 2.25 -4.19 30.55
CA ASP A 250 3.41 -4.36 29.68
C ASP A 250 4.65 -4.35 30.58
N GLY A 251 5.27 -5.51 30.82
CA GLY A 251 6.52 -5.62 31.59
C GLY A 251 6.49 -5.14 33.04
N GLY A 252 5.31 -5.04 33.69
CA GLY A 252 5.20 -4.65 35.10
C GLY A 252 5.22 -3.15 35.38
N GLN A 253 5.12 -2.29 34.36
CA GLN A 253 4.97 -0.84 34.51
C GLN A 253 3.65 -0.39 33.89
N ARG A 254 3.01 0.63 34.49
CA ARG A 254 1.82 1.25 33.92
C ARG A 254 2.22 1.95 32.61
N PRO A 255 1.52 1.73 31.48
CA PRO A 255 1.72 2.54 30.29
C PRO A 255 1.40 4.00 30.61
N HIS A 256 2.43 4.83 30.73
CA HIS A 256 2.31 6.27 30.84
C HIS A 256 3.17 6.88 29.73
N VAL A 257 2.70 8.01 29.21
CA VAL A 257 3.53 8.93 28.41
C VAL A 257 4.19 9.91 29.37
#